data_AF-A0A601DN53-F1
#
_entry.id   AF-A0A601DN53-F1
#
_cell.length_a   1.000
_cell.length_b   1.000
_cell.length_c   1.000
_cell.angle_alpha   90.00
_cell.angle_beta   90.00
_cell.angle_gamma   90.00
#
_symmetry.space_group_name_H-M   'P 1'
#
loop_
_entity.id
_entity.type
_entity.pdbx_description
1 polymer ?
#
loop_
_entity_poly.entity_id
_entity_poly.type
_entity_poly.pdbx_seq_one_letter_code
_entity_poly.pdbx_strand_id
1 'polypeptide(L)'
;FRSYYDSLAIVNPTKEKFSETVFQQHYYQSLRLLSYELEKPQTVLICFGFSFQDEHILEIIKRSLSNPTLKVFVFCYSNKSKRDINTTVNDPRITYIFPKEDEHKISFDTFIDRIFKSEIGDWVTWTN
;
A
#
# COMPACT_ATOMS: atom_id res chain seq x y z
N PHE A 1 -1.00 -44.38 3.19
CA PHE A 1 -1.52 -43.97 1.87
C PHE A 1 -1.74 -42.47 1.75
N ARG A 2 -2.45 -41.79 2.66
CA ARG A 2 -2.64 -40.31 2.62
C ARG A 2 -1.35 -39.49 2.74
N SER A 3 -0.41 -39.89 3.58
CA SER A 3 0.84 -39.15 3.83
C SER A 3 1.82 -39.12 2.65
N TYR A 4 1.79 -40.12 1.75
CA TYR A 4 2.63 -40.15 0.55
C TYR A 4 2.01 -39.32 -0.60
N TYR A 5 0.72 -39.02 -0.50
CA TYR A 5 -0.01 -38.28 -1.51
C TYR A 5 0.26 -36.77 -1.42
N ASP A 6 0.56 -36.25 -0.22
CA ASP A 6 0.93 -34.83 -0.02
C ASP A 6 2.38 -34.53 -0.45
N SER A 7 3.27 -35.53 -0.51
CA SER A 7 4.62 -35.40 -1.07
C SER A 7 4.64 -35.45 -2.61
N LEU A 8 3.57 -35.92 -3.21
CA LEU A 8 3.32 -35.81 -4.63
C LEU A 8 2.59 -34.48 -4.85
N ALA A 9 3.14 -33.56 -5.63
CA ALA A 9 2.47 -32.31 -6.01
C ALA A 9 1.28 -32.57 -6.98
N ILE A 10 0.36 -33.47 -6.61
CA ILE A 10 -0.82 -33.85 -7.37
C ILE A 10 -1.97 -32.94 -6.94
N VAL A 11 -2.23 -31.93 -7.77
CA VAL A 11 -3.36 -31.02 -7.57
C VAL A 11 -4.60 -31.65 -8.18
N ASN A 12 -5.45 -32.27 -7.35
CA ASN A 12 -6.75 -32.75 -7.83
C ASN A 12 -7.66 -31.56 -8.22
N PRO A 13 -8.32 -31.60 -9.39
CA PRO A 13 -9.23 -30.54 -9.84
C PRO A 13 -10.51 -30.57 -9.01
N THR A 14 -10.56 -29.79 -7.94
CA THR A 14 -11.78 -29.49 -7.18
C THR A 14 -12.21 -28.05 -7.45
N LYS A 15 -13.52 -27.79 -7.52
CA LYS A 15 -14.07 -26.44 -7.80
C LYS A 15 -13.56 -25.36 -6.83
N GLU A 16 -13.27 -25.70 -5.59
CA GLU A 16 -12.69 -24.79 -4.59
C GLU A 16 -11.27 -24.32 -4.94
N LYS A 17 -10.43 -25.20 -5.49
CA LYS A 17 -9.09 -24.82 -5.94
C LYS A 17 -9.12 -23.89 -7.15
N PHE A 18 -10.14 -23.99 -7.99
CA PHE A 18 -10.33 -23.02 -9.09
C PHE A 18 -10.64 -21.63 -8.55
N SER A 19 -11.55 -21.49 -7.58
CA SER A 19 -11.86 -20.18 -7.00
C SER A 19 -10.68 -19.56 -6.26
N GLU A 20 -9.91 -20.35 -5.51
CA GLU A 20 -8.71 -19.87 -4.82
C GLU A 20 -7.61 -19.47 -5.80
N THR A 21 -7.37 -20.29 -6.84
CA THR A 21 -6.36 -19.98 -7.86
C THR A 21 -6.73 -18.73 -8.67
N VAL A 22 -8.00 -18.58 -9.03
CA VAL A 22 -8.48 -17.40 -9.77
C VAL A 22 -8.40 -16.15 -8.89
N PHE A 23 -8.79 -16.22 -7.62
CA PHE A 23 -8.66 -15.09 -6.69
C PHE A 23 -7.19 -14.68 -6.49
N GLN A 24 -6.29 -15.66 -6.31
CA GLN A 24 -4.86 -15.43 -6.25
C GLN A 24 -4.34 -14.80 -7.54
N GLN A 25 -4.77 -15.27 -8.71
CA GLN A 25 -4.39 -14.68 -10.00
C GLN A 25 -4.78 -13.21 -10.07
N HIS A 26 -6.02 -12.83 -9.73
CA HIS A 26 -6.45 -11.43 -9.77
C HIS A 26 -5.64 -10.54 -8.81
N TYR A 27 -5.34 -11.05 -7.61
CA TYR A 27 -4.48 -10.37 -6.65
C TYR A 27 -3.09 -10.12 -7.23
N TYR A 28 -2.43 -11.15 -7.77
CA TYR A 28 -1.09 -11.01 -8.35
C TYR A 28 -1.06 -10.12 -9.60
N GLN A 29 -2.12 -10.13 -10.42
CA GLN A 29 -2.22 -9.20 -11.54
C GLN A 29 -2.33 -7.75 -11.06
N SER A 30 -3.08 -7.49 -9.99
CA SER A 30 -3.21 -6.15 -9.39
C SER A 30 -1.86 -5.65 -8.86
N LEU A 31 -1.09 -6.51 -8.18
CA LEU A 31 0.26 -6.18 -7.72
C LEU A 31 1.24 -5.91 -8.87
N ARG A 32 1.13 -6.71 -9.95
CA ARG A 32 1.93 -6.49 -11.16
C ARG A 32 1.60 -5.14 -11.81
N LEU A 33 0.32 -4.80 -11.93
CA LEU A 33 -0.13 -3.49 -12.42
C LEU A 33 0.42 -2.35 -11.55
N LEU A 34 0.34 -2.48 -10.22
CA LEU A 34 0.93 -1.52 -9.29
C LEU A 34 2.43 -1.32 -9.56
N SER A 35 3.20 -2.41 -9.68
CA SER A 35 4.64 -2.33 -9.98
C SER A 35 4.92 -1.54 -11.26
N TYR A 36 4.15 -1.81 -12.33
CA TYR A 36 4.31 -1.11 -13.60
C TYR A 36 4.01 0.39 -13.51
N GLU A 37 2.98 0.79 -12.77
CA GLU A 37 2.67 2.21 -12.58
C GLU A 37 3.77 2.95 -11.80
N LEU A 38 4.37 2.29 -10.80
CA LEU A 38 5.43 2.88 -9.99
C LEU A 38 6.77 2.99 -10.72
N GLU A 39 7.00 2.19 -11.75
CA GLU A 39 8.18 2.27 -12.62
C GLU A 39 8.09 3.41 -13.65
N LYS A 40 6.90 3.97 -13.91
CA LYS A 40 6.74 5.10 -14.84
C LYS A 40 7.42 6.37 -14.31
N PRO A 41 7.95 7.22 -15.21
CA PRO A 41 8.53 8.49 -14.80
C PRO A 41 7.46 9.42 -14.23
N GLN A 42 7.84 10.25 -13.25
CA GLN A 42 6.98 11.27 -12.62
C GLN A 42 5.74 10.70 -11.89
N THR A 43 5.84 9.46 -11.38
CA THR A 43 4.78 8.86 -10.57
C THR A 43 4.82 9.34 -9.12
N VAL A 44 3.64 9.48 -8.52
CA VAL A 44 3.49 9.73 -7.07
C VAL A 44 2.68 8.59 -6.45
N LEU A 45 3.26 7.92 -5.45
CA LEU A 45 2.58 6.95 -4.62
C LEU A 45 2.12 7.63 -3.33
N ILE A 46 0.83 7.49 -3.03
CA ILE A 46 0.24 8.00 -1.80
C ILE A 46 -0.33 6.82 -1.00
N CYS A 47 0.16 6.62 0.24
CA CYS A 47 -0.24 5.53 1.11
C CYS A 47 -0.95 6.05 2.37
N PHE A 48 -2.20 5.63 2.56
CA PHE A 48 -3.00 5.89 3.77
C PHE A 48 -3.24 4.59 4.54
N GLY A 49 -3.03 4.61 5.86
CA GLY A 49 -3.38 3.48 6.72
C GLY A 49 -2.63 2.17 6.42
N PHE A 50 -1.56 2.25 5.64
CA PHE A 50 -0.76 1.09 5.26
C PHE A 50 0.49 0.98 6.15
N SER A 51 0.63 -0.14 6.84
CA SER A 51 1.70 -0.39 7.80
C SER A 51 2.98 -0.99 7.20
N PHE A 52 2.97 -1.30 5.89
CA PHE A 52 4.08 -1.92 5.17
C PHE A 52 4.54 -3.28 5.75
N GLN A 53 3.66 -3.98 6.46
CA GLN A 53 3.96 -5.30 7.04
C GLN A 53 3.77 -6.46 6.05
N ASP A 54 3.11 -6.22 4.91
CA ASP A 54 3.02 -7.20 3.83
C ASP A 54 4.35 -7.23 3.05
N GLU A 55 5.06 -8.36 3.13
CA GLU A 55 6.39 -8.53 2.54
C GLU A 55 6.38 -8.40 1.02
N HIS A 56 5.36 -8.94 0.34
CA HIS A 56 5.27 -8.88 -1.12
C HIS A 56 5.03 -7.45 -1.62
N ILE A 57 4.09 -6.72 -1.02
CA ILE A 57 3.85 -5.32 -1.38
C ILE A 57 5.06 -4.45 -1.04
N LEU A 58 5.69 -4.70 0.11
CA LEU A 58 6.89 -3.99 0.53
C LEU A 58 8.03 -4.20 -0.47
N GLU A 59 8.26 -5.43 -0.94
CA GLU A 59 9.29 -5.73 -1.93
C GLU A 59 9.03 -5.00 -3.24
N ILE A 60 7.78 -5.00 -3.72
CA ILE A 60 7.39 -4.25 -4.93
C ILE A 60 7.71 -2.77 -4.77
N ILE A 61 7.28 -2.14 -3.68
CA ILE A 61 7.52 -0.71 -3.45
C ILE A 61 9.03 -0.43 -3.34
N LYS A 62 9.79 -1.26 -2.62
CA LYS A 62 11.25 -1.14 -2.52
C LYS A 62 11.94 -1.25 -3.87
N ARG A 63 11.48 -2.15 -4.74
CA ARG A 63 12.01 -2.28 -6.10
C ARG A 63 11.65 -1.09 -6.96
N SER A 64 10.43 -0.56 -6.85
CA SER A 64 9.99 0.63 -7.57
C SER A 64 10.71 1.90 -7.11
N LEU A 65 11.19 1.95 -5.87
CA LEU A 65 12.12 2.99 -5.43
C LEU A 65 13.44 2.98 -6.21
N SER A 66 13.75 2.03 -7.09
CA SER A 66 14.86 2.22 -8.04
C SER A 66 14.62 3.40 -9.01
N ASN A 67 13.36 3.79 -9.23
CA ASN A 67 12.99 4.96 -10.02
C ASN A 67 13.32 6.26 -9.26
N PRO A 68 14.24 7.11 -9.76
CA PRO A 68 14.63 8.35 -9.08
C PRO A 68 13.54 9.43 -9.12
N THR A 69 12.57 9.31 -10.02
CA THR A 69 11.47 10.29 -10.17
C THR A 69 10.24 9.95 -9.33
N LEU A 70 10.17 8.72 -8.80
CA LEU A 70 9.09 8.28 -7.94
C LEU A 70 9.14 9.04 -6.60
N LYS A 71 8.01 9.66 -6.24
CA LYS A 71 7.81 10.25 -4.91
C LYS A 71 6.82 9.42 -4.13
N VAL A 72 7.13 9.14 -2.87
CA VAL A 72 6.26 8.34 -1.99
C VAL A 72 5.86 9.19 -0.79
N PHE A 73 4.56 9.32 -0.58
CA PHE A 73 3.97 9.96 0.58
C PHE A 73 3.29 8.93 1.46
N VAL A 74 3.70 8.85 2.72
CA VAL A 74 3.13 7.93 3.69
C VAL A 74 2.47 8.71 4.82
N PHE A 75 1.19 8.45 5.00
CA PHE A 75 0.39 9.05 6.05
C PHE A 75 0.34 8.13 7.26
N CYS A 76 0.94 8.59 8.35
CA CYS A 76 1.02 7.86 9.59
C CYS A 76 -0.07 8.33 10.54
N TYR A 77 -0.84 7.38 11.05
CA TYR A 77 -1.89 7.63 12.05
C TYR A 77 -1.35 8.23 13.35
N SER A 78 -0.13 7.82 13.74
CA SER A 78 0.55 8.22 14.97
C SER A 78 2.06 8.30 14.77
N ASN A 79 2.78 8.91 15.72
CA ASN A 79 4.25 8.95 15.73
C ASN A 79 4.86 7.54 15.84
N LYS A 80 4.20 6.63 16.58
CA LYS A 80 4.61 5.22 16.64
C LYS A 80 4.59 4.58 15.24
N SER A 81 3.49 4.74 14.50
CA SER A 81 3.36 4.22 13.14
C SER A 81 4.45 4.76 12.20
N LYS A 82 4.84 6.03 12.38
CA LYS A 82 5.95 6.62 11.61
C LYS A 82 7.27 5.93 11.91
N ARG A 83 7.57 5.62 13.17
CA ARG A 83 8.80 4.89 13.55
C ARG A 83 8.80 3.47 12.99
N ASP A 84 7.68 2.77 13.09
CA ASP A 84 7.55 1.40 12.60
C ASP A 84 7.79 1.35 11.08
N ILE A 85 7.09 2.19 10.31
CA ILE A 85 7.23 2.22 8.84
C ILE A 85 8.62 2.69 8.41
N ASN A 86 9.19 3.68 9.11
CA ASN A 86 10.55 4.15 8.83
C ASN A 86 11.60 3.05 9.02
N THR A 87 11.39 2.15 10.00
CA THR A 87 12.27 1.01 10.24
C THR A 87 12.15 -0.03 9.14
N THR A 88 10.94 -0.23 8.61
CA THR A 88 10.65 -1.23 7.58
C THR A 88 11.13 -0.84 6.17
N VAL A 89 10.85 0.39 5.73
CA VAL A 89 11.16 0.83 4.36
C VAL A 89 12.52 1.51 4.26
N ASN A 90 12.85 2.36 5.24
CA ASN A 90 14.14 3.05 5.38
C ASN A 90 14.70 3.65 4.07
N ASP A 91 13.92 4.49 3.39
CA ASP A 91 14.36 5.20 2.18
C ASP A 91 14.16 6.72 2.32
N PRO A 92 15.17 7.55 2.00
CA PRO A 92 15.11 9.00 2.18
C PRO A 92 14.09 9.71 1.27
N ARG A 93 13.60 9.07 0.21
CA ARG A 93 12.62 9.65 -0.71
C ARG A 93 11.17 9.54 -0.21
N ILE A 94 10.98 8.85 0.91
CA ILE A 94 9.67 8.70 1.53
C ILE A 94 9.41 9.91 2.41
N THR A 95 8.35 10.64 2.10
CA THR A 95 7.89 11.75 2.92
C THR A 95 6.79 11.25 3.86
N TYR A 96 7.06 11.34 5.16
CA TYR A 96 6.11 10.96 6.20
C TYR A 96 5.27 12.17 6.63
N ILE A 97 3.95 12.02 6.63
CA ILE A 97 3.01 12.99 7.15
C ILE A 97 2.37 12.39 8.40
N PHE A 98 2.57 13.03 9.54
CA PHE A 98 2.20 12.51 10.86
C PHE A 98 1.82 13.67 11.80
N PRO A 99 1.04 13.41 12.87
CA PRO A 99 0.61 14.46 13.79
C PRO A 99 1.79 15.01 14.59
N LYS A 100 1.82 16.34 14.81
CA LYS A 100 2.87 17.01 15.62
C LYS A 100 2.79 16.64 17.10
N GLU A 101 1.60 16.35 17.60
CA GLU A 101 1.33 15.98 18.99
C GLU A 101 0.75 14.56 19.04
N ASP A 102 1.22 13.74 19.98
CA ASP A 102 0.85 12.32 20.07
C ASP A 102 -0.63 12.06 20.44
N GLU A 103 -1.30 13.04 21.05
CA GLU A 103 -2.75 12.96 21.32
C GLU A 103 -3.60 13.08 20.05
N HIS A 104 -3.07 13.73 19.02
CA HIS A 104 -3.77 13.92 17.76
C HIS A 104 -3.57 12.69 16.88
N LYS A 105 -4.67 12.14 16.37
CA LYS A 105 -4.65 11.02 15.43
C LYS A 105 -5.15 11.49 14.08
N ILE A 106 -4.43 11.13 13.01
CA ILE A 106 -4.84 11.51 11.65
C ILE A 106 -5.82 10.45 11.14
N SER A 107 -7.13 10.73 11.24
CA SER A 107 -8.15 9.98 10.48
C SER A 107 -8.15 10.41 9.02
N PHE A 108 -8.74 9.58 8.14
CA PHE A 108 -8.87 9.92 6.73
C PHE A 108 -9.66 11.23 6.53
N ASP A 109 -10.76 11.43 7.26
CA ASP A 109 -11.56 12.67 7.19
C ASP A 109 -10.75 13.89 7.63
N THR A 110 -10.01 13.78 8.74
CA THR A 110 -9.14 14.87 9.24
C THR A 110 -8.05 15.19 8.23
N PHE A 111 -7.52 14.17 7.53
CA PHE A 111 -6.54 14.34 6.48
C PHE A 111 -7.14 15.06 5.27
N ILE A 112 -8.30 14.63 4.77
CA ILE A 112 -8.96 15.26 3.63
C ILE A 112 -9.26 16.72 3.96
N ASP A 113 -9.79 16.95 5.15
CA ASP A 113 -10.07 18.29 5.64
C ASP A 113 -8.83 19.17 5.74
N ARG A 114 -7.68 18.66 6.18
CA ARG A 114 -6.47 19.50 6.34
C ARG A 114 -5.69 19.73 5.06
N ILE A 115 -5.70 18.78 4.13
CA ILE A 115 -4.87 18.83 2.92
C ILE A 115 -5.67 19.33 1.71
N PHE A 116 -6.97 19.05 1.65
CA PHE A 116 -7.82 19.45 0.54
C PHE A 116 -8.81 20.57 0.87
N LYS A 117 -8.99 21.00 2.14
CA LYS A 117 -9.65 22.29 2.39
C LYS A 117 -8.68 23.41 2.02
N SER A 118 -8.84 23.89 0.80
CA SER A 118 -8.41 25.21 0.39
C SER A 118 -8.89 26.25 1.42
N GLU A 119 -8.07 27.24 1.76
CA GLU A 119 -8.52 28.46 2.46
C GLU A 119 -9.60 29.23 1.66
N ILE A 120 -9.93 28.77 0.46
CA ILE A 120 -10.93 29.30 -0.48
C ILE A 120 -11.95 28.18 -0.81
N GLY A 121 -12.49 27.52 0.22
CA GLY A 121 -13.36 26.34 0.12
C GLY A 121 -14.79 26.58 -0.40
N ASP A 122 -15.03 27.59 -1.25
CA ASP A 122 -16.36 27.91 -1.80
C ASP A 122 -16.65 27.23 -3.17
N TRP A 123 -15.71 26.47 -3.76
CA TRP A 123 -15.85 25.93 -5.12
C TRP A 123 -15.87 24.39 -5.24
N VAL A 124 -15.81 23.64 -4.13
CA VAL A 124 -15.81 22.16 -4.19
C VAL A 124 -17.13 21.62 -3.65
N THR A 125 -18.00 21.14 -4.56
CA THR A 125 -19.23 20.41 -4.24
C THR A 125 -19.04 18.92 -4.49
N TRP A 126 -19.43 18.07 -3.55
CA TRP A 126 -19.46 16.62 -3.71
C TRP A 126 -20.85 16.20 -4.20
N THR A 127 -20.93 15.43 -5.28
CA THR A 127 -22.18 14.75 -5.67
C THR A 127 -22.30 13.44 -4.89
N ASN A 128 -23.46 13.25 -4.26
CA ASN A 128 -23.86 12.04 -3.54
C ASN A 128 -24.03 10.85 -4.50
#